data_AF-A0A192T7Z9-F1
#
_entry.id   AF-A0A192T7Z9-F1
#
_cell.length_a   1.000
_cell.length_b   1.000
_cell.length_c   1.000
_cell.angle_alpha   90.00
_cell.angle_beta   90.00
_cell.angle_gamma   90.00
#
_symmetry.space_group_name_H-M   'P 1'
#
loop_
_entity.id
_entity.type
_entity.pdbx_description
1 polymer ?
#
loop_
_entity_poly.entity_id
_entity_poly.type
_entity_poly.pdbx_seq_one_letter_code
_entity_poly.pdbx_strand_id
1 'polypeptide(L)'
;MSAPNALFSETILLLGGAVVAAPIFKKLGLGTVLGYLAAGIVIGPVFHGITDGEQILGVAELGVVFLLFIIGLELKPSRLWQMRRDIFGLGTAQVVVTGLALTALAFLSGVLDWRGSIVAGFGLALSSTAFAMQILEGDGDVNTRYGQRSFSMLLFQDLAIVPLLALITVLDGSGKGSNAPLTDFAVAVGAVAAMVVAGRYLLTPLFQIIARTGAREAMIAAALFVVMGSASLMQLAGLSMAMGAFLSGVMLAESSYRHELEADIEPFRGVLLAIFFIAVGLSLQLDVLADNALFVIVAVPIVMAVKAIIIYGLCRISGSPHDDAIRIAFLLPQGGEFGFVLFTAAGVTGLMSTSTASLLVAIVTLSMALTPIGAALSKRLLNGDAQEELDEDFEGAGADVLMVGFSRFGQIAAQILLAGGRSVTVIDFSADRIRQASAFGFRIYFGDGARKDVLRSAGIDRAKIVLVCTQKKEITDKVVELVQADYPHTRLYVRSYDRIHSIELRNKGVDYELRETLESGLLFGRRTLEALGVSEVDAYEIGEDIRKRDEARLVLQASEGLQAGRDMLFSHPVRPEPLVKPKRAADPFEDDPLAGTADATADA
;
A
#
# COMPACT_ATOMS: atom_id res chain seq x y z
N MET A 1 33.32 12.11 -26.14
CA MET A 1 32.12 12.44 -26.96
C MET A 1 31.87 13.93 -26.81
N SER A 2 31.44 14.64 -27.85
CA SER A 2 31.19 16.09 -27.78
C SER A 2 30.14 16.40 -26.70
N ALA A 3 30.43 17.40 -25.84
CA ALA A 3 29.64 17.76 -24.66
C ALA A 3 28.10 17.91 -24.84
N PRO A 4 27.55 18.33 -26.00
CA PRO A 4 26.09 18.47 -26.16
C PRO A 4 25.32 17.14 -26.13
N ASN A 5 25.94 16.01 -26.49
CA ASN A 5 25.27 14.71 -26.57
C ASN A 5 25.34 13.92 -25.26
N ALA A 6 26.19 14.33 -24.30
CA ALA A 6 26.40 13.61 -23.04
C ALA A 6 25.13 13.59 -22.19
N LEU A 7 24.54 14.77 -21.90
CA LEU A 7 23.32 14.88 -21.09
C LEU A 7 22.12 14.11 -21.69
N PHE A 8 21.97 14.12 -23.01
CA PHE A 8 20.89 13.40 -23.69
C PHE A 8 21.07 11.88 -23.59
N SER A 9 22.28 11.39 -23.85
CA SER A 9 22.60 9.96 -23.73
C SER A 9 22.51 9.48 -22.29
N GLU A 10 22.98 10.27 -21.32
CA GLU A 10 22.85 9.98 -19.89
C GLU A 10 21.37 9.89 -19.49
N THR A 11 20.55 10.87 -19.87
CA THR A 11 19.11 10.85 -19.56
C THR A 11 18.42 9.61 -20.13
N ILE A 12 18.71 9.23 -21.38
CA ILE A 12 18.19 7.99 -21.98
C ILE A 12 18.62 6.77 -21.19
N LEU A 13 19.87 6.73 -20.75
CA LEU A 13 20.44 5.58 -20.06
C LEU A 13 19.88 5.44 -18.64
N LEU A 14 19.67 6.56 -17.94
CA LEU A 14 18.97 6.61 -16.64
C LEU A 14 17.50 6.17 -16.77
N LEU A 15 16.76 6.72 -17.75
CA LEU A 15 15.35 6.36 -17.96
C LEU A 15 15.20 4.91 -18.43
N GLY A 16 16.07 4.45 -19.34
CA GLY A 16 16.12 3.06 -19.78
C GLY A 16 16.40 2.11 -18.61
N GLY A 17 17.36 2.46 -17.74
CA GLY A 17 17.62 1.75 -16.50
C GLY A 17 16.39 1.66 -15.60
N ALA A 18 15.68 2.77 -15.40
CA ALA A 18 14.44 2.81 -14.62
C ALA A 18 13.35 1.90 -15.21
N VAL A 19 13.13 1.96 -16.53
CA VAL A 19 12.13 1.17 -17.26
C VAL A 19 12.41 -0.33 -17.18
N VAL A 20 13.67 -0.74 -17.19
CA VAL A 20 14.06 -2.15 -17.11
C VAL A 20 14.08 -2.65 -15.66
N ALA A 21 14.68 -1.90 -14.74
CA ALA A 21 14.90 -2.36 -13.38
C ALA A 21 13.61 -2.43 -12.55
N ALA A 22 12.69 -1.46 -12.71
CA ALA A 22 11.47 -1.44 -11.91
C ALA A 22 10.58 -2.68 -12.11
N PRO A 23 10.24 -3.12 -13.35
CA PRO A 23 9.47 -4.35 -13.56
C PRO A 23 10.17 -5.62 -13.05
N ILE A 24 11.50 -5.71 -13.22
CA ILE A 24 12.28 -6.86 -12.77
C ILE A 24 12.19 -7.00 -11.24
N PHE A 25 12.47 -5.92 -10.51
CA PHE A 25 12.45 -5.94 -9.05
C PHE A 25 11.03 -6.17 -8.52
N LYS A 26 10.02 -5.54 -9.14
CA LYS A 26 8.61 -5.78 -8.79
C LYS A 26 8.22 -7.25 -8.97
N LYS A 27 8.69 -7.92 -10.03
CA LYS A 27 8.45 -9.36 -10.26
C LYS A 27 9.16 -10.25 -9.23
N LEU A 28 10.30 -9.81 -8.70
CA LEU A 28 11.03 -10.49 -7.63
C LEU A 28 10.41 -10.27 -6.23
N GLY A 29 9.31 -9.51 -6.13
CA GLY A 29 8.71 -9.14 -4.84
C GLY A 29 9.50 -8.09 -4.07
N LEU A 30 10.43 -7.40 -4.75
CA LEU A 30 11.22 -6.30 -4.20
C LEU A 30 10.57 -4.96 -4.64
N GLY A 31 10.69 -3.92 -3.81
CA GLY A 31 10.18 -2.59 -4.16
C GLY A 31 10.98 -1.93 -5.28
N THR A 32 10.33 -1.04 -6.03
CA THR A 32 10.91 -0.35 -7.21
C THR A 32 12.12 0.52 -6.86
N VAL A 33 12.17 1.06 -5.64
CA VAL A 33 13.30 1.83 -5.09
C VAL A 33 14.62 1.05 -5.19
N LEU A 34 14.61 -0.23 -4.82
CA LEU A 34 15.79 -1.10 -4.92
C LEU A 34 16.21 -1.32 -6.37
N GLY A 35 15.24 -1.40 -7.28
CA GLY A 35 15.49 -1.50 -8.72
C GLY A 35 16.18 -0.24 -9.27
N TYR A 36 15.70 0.94 -8.90
CA TYR A 36 16.31 2.21 -9.31
C TYR A 36 17.75 2.35 -8.78
N LEU A 37 17.98 2.01 -7.52
CA LEU A 37 19.33 2.01 -6.95
C LEU A 37 20.26 1.03 -7.69
N ALA A 38 19.78 -0.20 -7.94
CA ALA A 38 20.54 -1.21 -8.68
C ALA A 38 20.87 -0.75 -10.10
N ALA A 39 19.93 -0.09 -10.78
CA ALA A 39 20.18 0.51 -12.09
C ALA A 39 21.32 1.54 -12.03
N GLY A 40 21.33 2.42 -11.02
CA GLY A 40 22.44 3.37 -10.81
C GLY A 40 23.78 2.69 -10.60
N ILE A 41 23.85 1.68 -9.73
CA ILE A 41 25.09 0.92 -9.47
C ILE A 41 25.62 0.28 -10.76
N VAL A 42 24.72 -0.34 -11.53
CA VAL A 42 25.07 -1.01 -12.78
C VAL A 42 25.57 0.00 -13.81
N ILE A 43 24.87 1.11 -13.98
CA ILE A 43 25.16 2.16 -14.97
C ILE A 43 26.50 2.85 -14.69
N GLY A 44 26.72 3.29 -13.44
CA GLY A 44 27.88 4.10 -13.07
C GLY A 44 29.07 3.23 -12.69
N PRO A 45 29.18 2.81 -11.42
CA PRO A 45 30.36 2.09 -10.93
C PRO A 45 30.73 0.81 -11.70
N VAL A 46 29.76 0.05 -12.21
CA VAL A 46 30.04 -1.24 -12.87
C VAL A 46 30.41 -1.07 -14.34
N PHE A 47 29.61 -0.33 -15.12
CA PHE A 47 29.83 -0.15 -16.55
C PHE A 47 30.65 1.10 -16.92
N HIS A 48 30.98 1.97 -15.96
CA HIS A 48 31.60 3.28 -16.19
C HIS A 48 30.86 4.12 -17.25
N GLY A 49 29.54 3.94 -17.37
CA GLY A 49 28.73 4.54 -18.43
C GLY A 49 28.50 6.04 -18.25
N ILE A 50 28.79 6.57 -17.05
CA ILE A 50 28.67 7.98 -16.68
C ILE A 50 29.90 8.35 -15.85
N THR A 51 30.70 9.30 -16.33
CA THR A 51 31.97 9.71 -15.69
C THR A 51 31.88 10.97 -14.84
N ASP A 52 30.85 11.82 -15.03
CA ASP A 52 30.64 13.07 -14.26
C ASP A 52 29.37 12.99 -13.40
N GLY A 53 29.46 12.33 -12.24
CA GLY A 53 28.32 12.16 -11.31
C GLY A 53 27.82 13.43 -10.63
N GLU A 54 28.61 14.52 -10.61
CA GLU A 54 28.25 15.79 -9.94
C GLU A 54 27.03 16.48 -10.56
N GLN A 55 26.88 16.45 -11.89
CA GLN A 55 25.73 17.08 -12.55
C GLN A 55 24.43 16.30 -12.26
N ILE A 56 24.52 14.99 -12.08
CA ILE A 56 23.38 14.12 -11.79
C ILE A 56 22.96 14.25 -10.32
N LEU A 57 23.89 14.53 -9.41
CA LEU A 57 23.60 14.84 -8.00
C LEU A 57 22.70 16.08 -7.85
N GLY A 58 22.92 17.13 -8.65
CA GLY A 58 22.03 18.30 -8.68
C GLY A 58 20.59 17.98 -9.13
N VAL A 59 20.44 17.04 -10.08
CA VAL A 59 19.12 16.55 -10.50
C VAL A 59 18.47 15.69 -9.40
N ALA A 60 19.27 14.96 -8.62
CA ALA A 60 18.80 14.16 -7.49
C ALA A 60 18.21 15.03 -6.37
N GLU A 61 18.83 16.16 -6.05
CA GLU A 61 18.30 17.13 -5.07
C GLU A 61 16.90 17.63 -5.48
N LEU A 62 16.71 17.89 -6.77
CA LEU A 62 15.42 18.25 -7.35
C LEU A 62 14.37 17.15 -7.13
N GLY A 63 14.76 15.88 -7.25
CA GLY A 63 13.90 14.75 -6.94
C GLY A 63 13.44 14.70 -5.49
N VAL A 64 14.33 15.00 -4.54
CA VAL A 64 14.00 15.10 -3.11
C VAL A 64 13.04 16.25 -2.84
N VAL A 65 13.27 17.42 -3.43
CA VAL A 65 12.42 18.61 -3.30
C VAL A 65 10.99 18.27 -3.70
N PHE A 66 10.80 17.67 -4.87
CA PHE A 66 9.46 17.28 -5.32
C PHE A 66 8.84 16.15 -4.50
N LEU A 67 9.61 15.17 -4.05
CA LEU A 67 9.13 14.13 -3.15
C LEU A 67 8.55 14.74 -1.87
N LEU A 68 9.29 15.63 -1.24
CA LEU A 68 8.89 16.28 0.01
C LEU A 68 7.70 17.22 -0.19
N PHE A 69 7.59 17.87 -1.35
CA PHE A 69 6.41 18.63 -1.70
C PHE A 69 5.15 17.75 -1.78
N ILE A 70 5.24 16.60 -2.45
CA ILE A 70 4.12 15.67 -2.59
C ILE A 70 3.71 15.09 -1.24
N ILE A 71 4.69 14.72 -0.40
CA ILE A 71 4.41 14.30 0.98
C ILE A 71 3.68 15.42 1.72
N GLY A 72 4.13 16.67 1.57
CA GLY A 72 3.44 17.84 2.11
C GLY A 72 1.98 17.93 1.65
N LEU A 73 1.69 17.65 0.36
CA LEU A 73 0.32 17.61 -0.18
C LEU A 73 -0.52 16.45 0.38
N GLU A 74 0.11 15.30 0.66
CA GLU A 74 -0.56 14.12 1.23
C GLU A 74 -0.98 14.35 2.69
N LEU A 75 -0.23 15.16 3.44
CA LEU A 75 -0.51 15.47 4.84
C LEU A 75 -1.76 16.35 4.99
N LYS A 76 -2.78 15.82 5.67
CA LYS A 76 -3.97 16.59 6.10
C LYS A 76 -3.84 16.99 7.57
N PRO A 77 -3.55 18.26 7.92
CA PRO A 77 -3.37 18.68 9.31
C PRO A 77 -4.55 18.30 10.22
N SER A 78 -5.77 18.41 9.71
CA SER A 78 -6.99 18.03 10.41
C SER A 78 -7.07 16.54 10.73
N ARG A 79 -6.59 15.65 9.84
CA ARG A 79 -6.56 14.19 10.06
C ARG A 79 -5.46 13.82 11.06
N LEU A 80 -4.30 14.47 10.98
CA LEU A 80 -3.21 14.28 11.95
C LEU A 80 -3.68 14.57 13.39
N TRP A 81 -4.51 15.60 13.57
CA TRP A 81 -5.01 15.99 14.88
C TRP A 81 -5.96 14.97 15.52
N GLN A 82 -6.69 14.19 14.70
CA GLN A 82 -7.56 13.11 15.17
C GLN A 82 -6.73 11.93 15.69
N MET A 83 -5.60 11.64 15.06
CA MET A 83 -4.68 10.55 15.41
C MET A 83 -3.51 11.02 16.30
N ARG A 84 -3.62 12.19 16.93
CA ARG A 84 -2.50 12.89 17.60
C ARG A 84 -1.79 12.08 18.69
N ARG A 85 -2.49 11.16 19.37
CA ARG A 85 -1.89 10.33 20.42
C ARG A 85 -0.92 9.31 19.84
N ASP A 86 -1.30 8.63 18.76
CA ASP A 86 -0.43 7.63 18.13
C ASP A 86 0.67 8.31 17.29
N ILE A 87 0.34 9.39 16.56
CA ILE A 87 1.32 10.12 15.73
C ILE A 87 2.34 10.88 16.61
N PHE A 88 1.89 11.85 17.42
CA PHE A 88 2.79 12.70 18.20
C PHE A 88 3.24 12.09 19.53
N GLY A 89 2.59 11.02 19.99
CA GLY A 89 3.05 10.25 21.15
C GLY A 89 3.99 9.13 20.73
N LEU A 90 3.42 8.07 20.16
CA LEU A 90 4.16 6.84 19.82
C LEU A 90 5.17 7.07 18.68
N GLY A 91 4.79 7.80 17.62
CA GLY A 91 5.69 8.15 16.52
C GLY A 91 6.89 8.99 16.96
N THR A 92 6.66 10.07 17.74
CA THR A 92 7.76 10.87 18.32
C THR A 92 8.67 10.05 19.21
N ALA A 93 8.10 9.24 20.10
CA ALA A 93 8.88 8.38 20.98
C ALA A 93 9.74 7.40 20.16
N GLN A 94 9.19 6.84 19.07
CA GLN A 94 9.94 5.96 18.19
C GLN A 94 11.12 6.69 17.54
N VAL A 95 10.90 7.82 16.86
CA VAL A 95 11.97 8.55 16.17
C VAL A 95 13.06 9.00 17.13
N VAL A 96 12.68 9.56 18.29
CA VAL A 96 13.65 10.09 19.27
C VAL A 96 14.42 8.98 19.97
N VAL A 97 13.72 7.98 20.52
CA VAL A 97 14.39 6.91 21.28
C VAL A 97 15.24 6.04 20.36
N THR A 98 14.72 5.65 19.19
CA THR A 98 15.50 4.91 18.20
C THR A 98 16.64 5.74 17.64
N GLY A 99 16.41 7.02 17.32
CA GLY A 99 17.45 7.93 16.81
C GLY A 99 18.60 8.10 17.78
N LEU A 100 18.32 8.32 19.06
CA LEU A 100 19.34 8.43 20.10
C LEU A 100 20.08 7.10 20.34
N ALA A 101 19.38 5.97 20.36
CA ALA A 101 20.01 4.66 20.53
C ALA A 101 20.96 4.33 19.37
N LEU A 102 20.54 4.57 18.13
CA LEU A 102 21.37 4.36 16.95
C LEU A 102 22.49 5.42 16.84
N THR A 103 22.27 6.64 17.34
CA THR A 103 23.33 7.65 17.48
C THR A 103 24.42 7.16 18.42
N ALA A 104 24.05 6.63 19.58
CA ALA A 104 25.00 6.06 20.52
C ALA A 104 25.75 4.89 19.91
N LEU A 105 25.07 4.00 19.17
CA LEU A 105 25.72 2.88 18.49
C LEU A 105 26.69 3.34 17.39
N ALA A 106 26.31 4.36 16.62
CA ALA A 106 27.16 4.95 15.58
C ALA A 106 28.35 5.72 16.15
N PHE A 107 28.22 6.31 17.33
CA PHE A 107 29.33 6.98 18.02
C PHE A 107 30.29 5.96 18.64
N LEU A 108 29.76 4.92 19.30
CA LEU A 108 30.55 3.86 19.92
C LEU A 108 31.32 2.99 18.92
N SER A 109 30.87 2.92 17.66
CA SER A 109 31.60 2.22 16.60
C SER A 109 32.91 2.92 16.21
N GLY A 110 33.08 4.20 16.57
CA GLY A 110 34.26 5.00 16.23
C GLY A 110 34.35 5.41 14.76
N VAL A 111 33.31 5.14 13.96
CA VAL A 111 33.30 5.42 12.50
C VAL A 111 32.98 6.88 12.21
N LEU A 112 32.26 7.56 13.10
CA LEU A 112 31.74 8.91 12.93
C LEU A 112 32.06 9.77 14.15
N ASP A 113 32.29 11.07 13.92
CA ASP A 113 32.26 12.08 14.98
C ASP A 113 30.81 12.29 15.48
N TRP A 114 30.65 12.89 16.67
CA TRP A 114 29.35 13.04 17.33
C TRP A 114 28.28 13.70 16.43
N ARG A 115 28.65 14.67 15.58
CA ARG A 115 27.73 15.32 14.64
C ARG A 115 27.23 14.34 13.57
N GLY A 116 28.15 13.62 12.96
CA GLY A 116 27.85 12.60 11.96
C GLY A 116 27.07 11.42 12.57
N SER A 117 27.36 11.03 13.81
CA SER A 117 26.64 9.98 14.54
C SER A 117 25.17 10.36 14.78
N ILE A 118 24.87 11.63 15.08
CA ILE A 118 23.48 12.11 15.22
C ILE A 118 22.73 11.93 13.91
N VAL A 119 23.31 12.39 12.79
CA VAL A 119 22.68 12.25 11.48
C VAL A 119 22.49 10.78 11.11
N ALA A 120 23.51 9.95 11.32
CA ALA A 120 23.45 8.51 11.07
C ALA A 120 22.36 7.84 11.92
N GLY A 121 22.30 8.13 13.22
CA GLY A 121 21.35 7.54 14.13
C GLY A 121 19.90 7.88 13.78
N PHE A 122 19.60 9.16 13.56
CA PHE A 122 18.26 9.59 13.17
C PHE A 122 17.89 9.15 11.75
N GLY A 123 18.84 9.13 10.80
CA GLY A 123 18.56 8.63 9.45
C GLY A 123 18.26 7.13 9.42
N LEU A 124 18.98 6.33 10.22
CA LEU A 124 18.71 4.90 10.35
C LEU A 124 17.41 4.61 11.13
N ALA A 125 16.96 5.53 11.99
CA ALA A 125 15.73 5.38 12.75
C ALA A 125 14.46 5.41 11.88
N LEU A 126 14.52 6.08 10.72
CA LEU A 126 13.41 6.17 9.77
C LEU A 126 13.23 4.85 9.01
N SER A 127 11.98 4.50 8.74
CA SER A 127 11.59 3.25 8.07
C SER A 127 10.93 3.54 6.72
N SER A 128 10.92 2.58 5.80
CA SER A 128 10.28 2.78 4.49
C SER A 128 8.76 2.63 4.59
N THR A 129 8.04 3.74 4.36
CA THR A 129 6.58 3.78 4.35
C THR A 129 6.02 2.95 3.20
N ALA A 130 6.60 3.09 2.00
CA ALA A 130 6.14 2.37 0.81
C ALA A 130 6.17 0.84 1.01
N PHE A 131 7.27 0.29 1.53
CA PHE A 131 7.39 -1.15 1.76
C PHE A 131 6.46 -1.64 2.86
N ALA A 132 6.38 -0.93 3.99
CA ALA A 132 5.53 -1.35 5.10
C ALA A 132 4.04 -1.33 4.70
N MET A 133 3.61 -0.29 3.99
CA MET A 133 2.25 -0.19 3.48
C MET A 133 1.95 -1.24 2.41
N GLN A 134 2.89 -1.51 1.50
CA GLN A 134 2.72 -2.58 0.49
C GLN A 134 2.51 -3.96 1.14
N ILE A 135 3.24 -4.26 2.22
CA ILE A 135 3.07 -5.51 2.97
C ILE A 135 1.69 -5.53 3.67
N LEU A 136 1.32 -4.44 4.35
CA LEU A 136 0.01 -4.33 5.00
C LEU A 136 -1.16 -4.43 4.01
N GLU A 137 -1.05 -3.82 2.84
CA GLU A 137 -2.05 -3.89 1.77
C GLU A 137 -2.14 -5.29 1.18
N GLY A 138 -0.98 -5.92 0.91
CA GLY A 138 -0.91 -7.30 0.41
C GLY A 138 -1.52 -8.31 1.38
N ASP A 139 -1.36 -8.10 2.68
CA ASP A 139 -1.96 -8.93 3.73
C ASP A 139 -3.41 -8.53 4.07
N GLY A 140 -3.89 -7.37 3.61
CA GLY A 140 -5.23 -6.83 3.89
C GLY A 140 -5.37 -6.21 5.30
N ASP A 141 -4.27 -5.90 5.96
CA ASP A 141 -4.20 -5.55 7.37
C ASP A 141 -4.11 -4.03 7.65
N VAL A 142 -4.19 -3.17 6.63
CA VAL A 142 -4.12 -1.70 6.76
C VAL A 142 -5.10 -1.14 7.81
N ASN A 143 -6.30 -1.71 7.88
CA ASN A 143 -7.37 -1.26 8.77
C ASN A 143 -7.37 -1.95 10.15
N THR A 144 -6.39 -2.82 10.43
CA THR A 144 -6.22 -3.46 11.74
C THR A 144 -5.59 -2.51 12.76
N ARG A 145 -5.62 -2.87 14.04
CA ARG A 145 -4.98 -2.08 15.10
C ARG A 145 -3.48 -1.90 14.88
N TYR A 146 -2.77 -2.99 14.55
CA TYR A 146 -1.33 -2.93 14.29
C TYR A 146 -1.02 -2.19 12.98
N GLY A 147 -1.86 -2.32 11.94
CA GLY A 147 -1.74 -1.56 10.70
C GLY A 147 -1.87 -0.05 10.91
N GLN A 148 -2.91 0.39 11.62
CA GLN A 148 -3.12 1.82 11.94
C GLN A 148 -2.00 2.40 12.82
N ARG A 149 -1.47 1.62 13.78
CA ARG A 149 -0.32 2.06 14.60
C ARG A 149 0.97 2.12 13.81
N SER A 150 1.24 1.14 12.95
CA SER A 150 2.39 1.15 12.04
C SER A 150 2.34 2.38 11.13
N PHE A 151 1.18 2.62 10.51
CA PHE A 151 0.94 3.80 9.68
C PHE A 151 1.15 5.11 10.45
N SER A 152 0.70 5.18 11.71
CA SER A 152 0.90 6.38 12.54
C SER A 152 2.37 6.67 12.84
N MET A 153 3.18 5.63 13.09
CA MET A 153 4.63 5.78 13.26
C MET A 153 5.29 6.24 11.97
N LEU A 154 5.00 5.58 10.85
CA LEU A 154 5.52 5.93 9.52
C LEU A 154 5.18 7.37 9.14
N LEU A 155 3.92 7.78 9.36
CA LEU A 155 3.48 9.14 9.08
C LEU A 155 4.23 10.19 9.90
N PHE A 156 4.56 9.88 11.16
CA PHE A 156 5.40 10.76 11.96
C PHE A 156 6.86 10.77 11.48
N GLN A 157 7.40 9.63 11.05
CA GLN A 157 8.75 9.55 10.46
C GLN A 157 8.85 10.42 9.20
N ASP A 158 7.84 10.35 8.33
CA ASP A 158 7.75 11.18 7.12
C ASP A 158 7.68 12.67 7.47
N LEU A 159 6.99 13.05 8.57
CA LEU A 159 6.96 14.42 9.08
C LEU A 159 8.31 14.84 9.69
N ALA A 160 9.03 13.90 10.32
CA ALA A 160 10.28 14.15 11.03
C ALA A 160 11.46 14.43 10.08
N ILE A 161 11.36 14.11 8.79
CA ILE A 161 12.44 14.37 7.83
C ILE A 161 12.80 15.86 7.72
N VAL A 162 11.82 16.75 7.82
CA VAL A 162 12.00 18.20 7.69
C VAL A 162 12.85 18.77 8.82
N PRO A 163 12.49 18.56 10.11
CA PRO A 163 13.36 18.99 11.20
C PRO A 163 14.72 18.27 11.21
N LEU A 164 14.82 17.03 10.71
CA LEU A 164 16.10 16.34 10.58
C LEU A 164 17.01 16.94 9.50
N LEU A 165 16.45 17.38 8.37
CA LEU A 165 17.19 18.13 7.35
C LEU A 165 17.61 19.51 7.85
N ALA A 166 16.77 20.16 8.67
CA ALA A 166 17.13 21.39 9.35
C ALA A 166 18.26 21.17 10.37
N LEU A 167 18.27 20.00 11.04
CA LEU A 167 19.32 19.66 11.99
C LEU A 167 20.68 19.52 11.29
N ILE A 168 20.74 19.01 10.06
CA ILE A 168 21.98 18.97 9.26
C ILE A 168 22.55 20.38 9.07
N THR A 169 21.74 21.36 8.67
CA THR A 169 22.24 22.73 8.46
C THR A 169 22.72 23.39 9.74
N VAL A 170 22.09 23.06 10.88
CA VAL A 170 22.53 23.53 12.20
C VAL A 170 23.85 22.87 12.65
N LEU A 171 24.02 21.57 12.37
CA LEU A 171 25.20 20.80 12.78
C LEU A 171 26.44 21.08 11.92
N ASP A 172 26.25 21.37 10.63
CA ASP A 172 27.31 21.74 9.69
C ASP A 172 28.12 22.93 10.26
N GLY A 173 27.42 23.92 10.82
CA GLY A 173 28.07 25.10 11.43
C GLY A 173 28.77 26.01 10.41
N SER A 174 28.74 25.65 9.12
CA SER A 174 29.22 26.45 7.99
C SER A 174 28.12 27.33 7.36
N GLY A 175 26.87 27.22 7.84
CA GLY A 175 25.84 28.21 7.55
C GLY A 175 26.46 29.58 7.78
N LYS A 176 26.45 30.42 6.74
CA LYS A 176 27.14 31.73 6.64
C LYS A 176 26.94 32.54 7.92
N GLY A 177 27.73 32.20 8.92
CA GLY A 177 27.63 32.72 10.25
C GLY A 177 28.23 34.09 10.18
N SER A 178 27.38 35.06 9.88
CA SER A 178 27.59 36.38 10.44
C SER A 178 27.78 36.23 11.95
N ASN A 179 28.45 37.17 12.59
CA ASN A 179 28.70 37.17 14.05
C ASN A 179 27.40 37.28 14.91
N ALA A 180 26.23 36.89 14.39
CA ALA A 180 24.92 37.08 14.98
C ALA A 180 23.97 35.85 14.76
N PRO A 181 24.17 34.74 15.50
CA PRO A 181 23.28 33.56 15.43
C PRO A 181 21.80 33.87 15.73
N LEU A 182 21.51 34.95 16.46
CA LEU A 182 20.15 35.46 16.68
C LEU A 182 19.49 36.00 15.41
N THR A 183 20.25 36.64 14.51
CA THR A 183 19.69 37.15 13.25
C THR A 183 19.40 36.01 12.28
N ASP A 184 20.26 35.01 12.21
CA ASP A 184 20.05 33.86 11.32
C ASP A 184 18.83 33.04 11.75
N PHE A 185 18.64 32.86 13.06
CA PHE A 185 17.43 32.27 13.62
C PHE A 185 16.18 33.11 13.32
N ALA A 186 16.25 34.44 13.48
CA ALA A 186 15.14 35.34 13.17
C ALA A 186 14.79 35.34 11.68
N VAL A 187 15.78 35.27 10.79
CA VAL A 187 15.58 35.15 9.33
C VAL A 187 14.92 33.82 8.99
N ALA A 188 15.37 32.71 9.57
CA ALA A 188 14.76 31.40 9.35
C ALA A 188 13.29 31.36 9.81
N VAL A 189 13.00 31.83 11.03
CA VAL A 189 11.62 31.90 11.56
C VAL A 189 10.77 32.86 10.72
N GLY A 190 11.33 34.01 10.34
CA GLY A 190 10.67 35.00 9.49
C GLY A 190 10.34 34.44 8.10
N ALA A 191 11.23 33.67 7.50
CA ALA A 191 11.02 33.02 6.22
C ALA A 191 9.91 31.97 6.30
N VAL A 192 9.92 31.11 7.31
CA VAL A 192 8.85 30.12 7.55
C VAL A 192 7.51 30.83 7.74
N ALA A 193 7.45 31.86 8.59
CA ALA A 193 6.24 32.64 8.81
C ALA A 193 5.75 33.32 7.52
N ALA A 194 6.65 33.95 6.76
CA ALA A 194 6.34 34.56 5.48
C ALA A 194 5.79 33.54 4.48
N MET A 195 6.34 32.33 4.44
CA MET A 195 5.88 31.25 3.57
C MET A 195 4.50 30.73 3.96
N VAL A 196 4.23 30.57 5.26
CA VAL A 196 2.88 30.20 5.76
C VAL A 196 1.85 31.27 5.40
N VAL A 197 2.21 32.56 5.58
CA VAL A 197 1.36 33.69 5.18
C VAL A 197 1.15 33.70 3.66
N ALA A 198 2.20 33.53 2.86
CA ALA A 198 2.12 33.44 1.41
C ALA A 198 1.26 32.26 0.95
N GLY A 199 1.35 31.11 1.62
CA GLY A 199 0.48 29.96 1.36
C GLY A 199 -1.01 30.30 1.45
N ARG A 200 -1.38 30.98 2.54
CA ARG A 200 -2.78 31.36 2.77
C ARG A 200 -3.26 32.49 1.86
N TYR A 201 -2.46 33.52 1.66
CA TYR A 201 -2.91 34.77 1.01
C TYR A 201 -2.47 34.94 -0.44
N LEU A 202 -1.43 34.25 -0.90
CA LEU A 202 -0.91 34.36 -2.27
C LEU A 202 -1.16 33.09 -3.08
N LEU A 203 -0.80 31.91 -2.56
CA LEU A 203 -0.91 30.65 -3.29
C LEU A 203 -2.37 30.29 -3.55
N THR A 204 -3.23 30.39 -2.54
CA THR A 204 -4.65 30.02 -2.69
C THR A 204 -5.36 30.87 -3.76
N PRO A 205 -5.26 32.22 -3.77
CA PRO A 205 -5.84 33.02 -4.86
C PRO A 205 -5.21 32.78 -6.23
N LEU A 206 -3.90 32.54 -6.29
CA LEU A 206 -3.22 32.22 -7.55
C LEU A 206 -3.84 31.00 -8.23
N PHE A 207 -4.00 29.89 -7.48
CA PHE A 207 -4.64 28.68 -8.02
C PHE A 207 -6.12 28.90 -8.35
N GLN A 208 -6.86 29.74 -7.60
CA GLN A 208 -8.23 30.10 -7.96
C GLN A 208 -8.32 30.82 -9.30
N ILE A 209 -7.40 31.75 -9.58
CA ILE A 209 -7.37 32.49 -10.85
C ILE A 209 -7.09 31.53 -12.01
N ILE A 210 -6.11 30.64 -11.84
CA ILE A 210 -5.71 29.70 -12.89
C ILE A 210 -6.81 28.67 -13.13
N ALA A 211 -7.41 28.11 -12.08
CA ALA A 211 -8.50 27.15 -12.21
C ALA A 211 -9.70 27.72 -12.97
N ARG A 212 -9.98 29.03 -12.86
CA ARG A 212 -11.05 29.70 -13.64
C ARG A 212 -10.77 29.74 -15.15
N THR A 213 -9.52 29.61 -15.57
CA THR A 213 -9.16 29.58 -16.99
C THR A 213 -9.38 28.19 -17.61
N GLY A 214 -9.50 27.13 -16.79
CA GLY A 214 -9.63 25.74 -17.26
C GLY A 214 -8.37 25.16 -17.91
N ALA A 215 -7.26 25.90 -17.91
CA ALA A 215 -6.00 25.46 -18.50
C ALA A 215 -5.24 24.54 -17.52
N ARG A 216 -5.37 23.22 -17.73
CA ARG A 216 -4.71 22.21 -16.90
C ARG A 216 -3.18 22.33 -16.92
N GLU A 217 -2.61 22.68 -18.08
CA GLU A 217 -1.17 22.89 -18.24
C GLU A 217 -0.68 24.07 -17.38
N ALA A 218 -1.51 25.11 -17.20
CA ALA A 218 -1.18 26.25 -16.35
C ALA A 218 -1.23 25.89 -14.86
N MET A 219 -2.11 24.96 -14.46
CA MET A 219 -2.14 24.43 -13.09
C MET A 219 -0.85 23.67 -12.74
N ILE A 220 -0.40 22.78 -13.64
CA ILE A 220 0.88 22.07 -13.49
C ILE A 220 2.03 23.07 -13.40
N ALA A 221 2.12 24.01 -14.34
CA ALA A 221 3.19 25.01 -14.37
C ALA A 221 3.22 25.86 -13.09
N ALA A 222 2.06 26.27 -12.58
CA ALA A 222 1.97 27.02 -11.33
C ALA A 222 2.39 26.19 -10.13
N ALA A 223 2.04 24.90 -10.09
CA ALA A 223 2.50 24.02 -9.02
C ALA A 223 4.03 23.89 -9.02
N LEU A 224 4.62 23.60 -10.18
CA LEU A 224 6.08 23.53 -10.32
C LEU A 224 6.75 24.87 -9.94
N PHE A 225 6.18 25.99 -10.36
CA PHE A 225 6.66 27.32 -10.01
C PHE A 225 6.63 27.57 -8.49
N VAL A 226 5.54 27.17 -7.82
CA VAL A 226 5.40 27.32 -6.37
C VAL A 226 6.40 26.45 -5.62
N VAL A 227 6.60 25.20 -6.04
CA VAL A 227 7.60 24.30 -5.43
C VAL A 227 8.99 24.91 -5.54
N MET A 228 9.41 25.27 -6.75
CA MET A 228 10.73 25.84 -7.02
C MET A 228 10.92 27.19 -6.34
N GLY A 229 9.90 28.04 -6.36
CA GLY A 229 9.92 29.35 -5.71
C GLY A 229 10.03 29.25 -4.20
N SER A 230 9.29 28.31 -3.58
CA SER A 230 9.34 28.08 -2.13
C SER A 230 10.67 27.47 -1.70
N ALA A 231 11.18 26.50 -2.47
CA ALA A 231 12.51 25.92 -2.27
C ALA A 231 13.61 26.99 -2.34
N SER A 232 13.55 27.86 -3.36
CA SER A 232 14.51 28.96 -3.54
C SER A 232 14.43 29.98 -2.40
N LEU A 233 13.21 30.36 -1.97
CA LEU A 233 13.01 31.28 -0.86
C LEU A 233 13.63 30.74 0.44
N MET A 234 13.43 29.46 0.74
CA MET A 234 14.04 28.83 1.91
C MET A 234 15.56 28.75 1.80
N GLN A 235 16.09 28.43 0.62
CA GLN A 235 17.54 28.42 0.38
C GLN A 235 18.16 29.80 0.61
N LEU A 236 17.50 30.88 0.18
CA LEU A 236 17.94 32.25 0.43
C LEU A 236 17.93 32.61 1.93
N ALA A 237 17.01 32.01 2.69
CA ALA A 237 16.94 32.16 4.15
C ALA A 237 17.94 31.27 4.91
N GLY A 238 18.81 30.52 4.21
CA GLY A 238 19.77 29.60 4.82
C GLY A 238 19.17 28.26 5.25
N LEU A 239 17.95 27.95 4.82
CA LEU A 239 17.25 26.70 5.08
C LEU A 239 17.37 25.75 3.87
N SER A 240 17.04 24.47 4.04
CA SER A 240 17.10 23.52 2.94
C SER A 240 15.99 23.76 1.91
N MET A 241 16.29 23.54 0.62
CA MET A 241 15.29 23.59 -0.46
C MET A 241 14.11 22.64 -0.18
N ALA A 242 14.44 21.46 0.34
CA ALA A 242 13.52 20.44 0.84
C ALA A 242 12.45 21.00 1.82
N MET A 243 12.85 21.88 2.75
CA MET A 243 11.92 22.49 3.70
C MET A 243 10.91 23.40 2.99
N GLY A 244 11.34 24.17 2.00
CA GLY A 244 10.45 25.05 1.22
C GLY A 244 9.45 24.26 0.38
N ALA A 245 9.90 23.16 -0.21
CA ALA A 245 9.05 22.23 -0.93
C ALA A 245 7.98 21.62 0.01
N PHE A 246 8.41 21.04 1.13
CA PHE A 246 7.47 20.44 2.08
C PHE A 246 6.44 21.45 2.61
N LEU A 247 6.90 22.63 3.03
CA LEU A 247 6.03 23.64 3.61
C LEU A 247 5.01 24.15 2.58
N SER A 248 5.41 24.32 1.32
CA SER A 248 4.47 24.69 0.25
C SER A 248 3.44 23.60 -0.02
N GLY A 249 3.84 22.33 0.03
CA GLY A 249 2.92 21.18 -0.06
C GLY A 249 1.89 21.19 1.06
N VAL A 250 2.32 21.36 2.31
CA VAL A 250 1.41 21.41 3.48
C VAL A 250 0.44 22.59 3.38
N MET A 251 0.89 23.75 2.91
CA MET A 251 0.01 24.92 2.71
C MET A 251 -1.02 24.68 1.60
N LEU A 252 -0.68 23.93 0.55
CA LEU A 252 -1.60 23.59 -0.54
C LEU A 252 -2.50 22.40 -0.21
N ALA A 253 -2.14 21.55 0.75
CA ALA A 253 -2.95 20.42 1.19
C ALA A 253 -4.31 20.83 1.78
N GLU A 254 -4.45 22.04 2.31
CA GLU A 254 -5.74 22.55 2.80
C GLU A 254 -6.58 23.24 1.71
N SER A 255 -6.04 23.41 0.50
CA SER A 255 -6.75 24.07 -0.60
C SER A 255 -7.79 23.15 -1.26
N SER A 256 -8.84 23.75 -1.83
CA SER A 256 -9.85 23.03 -2.63
C SER A 256 -9.26 22.32 -3.86
N TYR A 257 -8.08 22.73 -4.30
CA TYR A 257 -7.40 22.23 -5.51
C TYR A 257 -6.41 21.10 -5.23
N ARG A 258 -6.27 20.65 -3.96
CA ARG A 258 -5.34 19.58 -3.57
C ARG A 258 -5.42 18.36 -4.48
N HIS A 259 -6.61 17.82 -4.72
CA HIS A 259 -6.75 16.57 -5.49
C HIS A 259 -6.35 16.74 -6.95
N GLU A 260 -6.59 17.92 -7.53
CA GLU A 260 -6.17 18.25 -8.89
C GLU A 260 -4.65 18.38 -8.95
N LEU A 261 -4.05 19.13 -8.02
CA LEU A 261 -2.59 19.27 -7.91
C LEU A 261 -1.89 17.93 -7.63
N GLU A 262 -2.46 17.10 -6.77
CA GLU A 262 -1.98 15.76 -6.44
C GLU A 262 -1.96 14.88 -7.71
N ALA A 263 -3.10 14.80 -8.43
CA ALA A 263 -3.21 14.01 -9.66
C ALA A 263 -2.31 14.52 -10.81
N ASP A 264 -2.08 15.84 -10.87
CA ASP A 264 -1.25 16.45 -11.90
C ASP A 264 0.25 16.27 -11.64
N ILE A 265 0.66 16.10 -10.38
CA ILE A 265 2.06 16.01 -9.96
C ILE A 265 2.49 14.58 -9.66
N GLU A 266 1.55 13.69 -9.34
CA GLU A 266 1.79 12.26 -9.11
C GLU A 266 2.61 11.59 -10.23
N PRO A 267 2.38 11.86 -11.54
CA PRO A 267 3.22 11.30 -12.61
C PRO A 267 4.70 11.71 -12.50
N PHE A 268 4.98 12.92 -12.01
CA PHE A 268 6.35 13.40 -11.81
C PHE A 268 6.99 12.74 -10.59
N ARG A 269 6.22 12.39 -9.56
CA ARG A 269 6.72 11.69 -8.36
C ARG A 269 7.56 10.47 -8.72
N GLY A 270 6.98 9.58 -9.52
CA GLY A 270 7.59 8.30 -9.85
C GLY A 270 8.90 8.47 -10.62
N VAL A 271 8.91 9.39 -11.59
CA VAL A 271 10.09 9.69 -12.41
C VAL A 271 11.18 10.34 -11.57
N LEU A 272 10.83 11.31 -10.72
CA LEU A 272 11.78 12.04 -9.88
C LEU A 272 12.38 11.16 -8.78
N LEU A 273 11.59 10.25 -8.20
CA LEU A 273 12.10 9.21 -7.31
C LEU A 273 13.07 8.28 -8.03
N ALA A 274 12.74 7.86 -9.25
CA ALA A 274 13.61 6.99 -10.03
C ALA A 274 14.97 7.66 -10.28
N ILE A 275 14.96 8.91 -10.73
CA ILE A 275 16.20 9.67 -10.98
C ILE A 275 17.00 9.85 -9.68
N PHE A 276 16.35 10.20 -8.57
CA PHE A 276 17.01 10.32 -7.27
C PHE A 276 17.71 9.03 -6.85
N PHE A 277 17.02 7.89 -6.86
CA PHE A 277 17.62 6.62 -6.43
C PHE A 277 18.68 6.10 -7.38
N ILE A 278 18.52 6.32 -8.68
CA ILE A 278 19.58 6.02 -9.64
C ILE A 278 20.81 6.88 -9.34
N ALA A 279 20.64 8.18 -9.09
CA ALA A 279 21.74 9.08 -8.73
C ALA A 279 22.45 8.68 -7.43
N VAL A 280 21.70 8.27 -6.40
CA VAL A 280 22.28 7.68 -5.19
C VAL A 280 23.09 6.43 -5.55
N GLY A 281 22.55 5.57 -6.43
CA GLY A 281 23.22 4.39 -6.99
C GLY A 281 24.56 4.71 -7.67
N LEU A 282 24.61 5.81 -8.43
CA LEU A 282 25.83 6.28 -9.10
C LEU A 282 26.87 6.80 -8.11
N SER A 283 26.43 7.38 -6.99
CA SER A 283 27.31 7.97 -5.98
C SER A 283 27.96 6.95 -5.03
N LEU A 284 27.54 5.68 -5.09
CA LEU A 284 28.06 4.61 -4.24
C LEU A 284 29.49 4.22 -4.63
N GLN A 285 30.39 4.28 -3.66
CA GLN A 285 31.77 3.81 -3.82
C GLN A 285 31.85 2.30 -3.56
N LEU A 286 31.83 1.49 -4.64
CA LEU A 286 31.84 0.03 -4.52
C LEU A 286 33.11 -0.53 -3.89
N ASP A 287 34.26 0.11 -4.10
CA ASP A 287 35.53 -0.32 -3.50
C ASP A 287 35.46 -0.22 -1.97
N VAL A 288 34.97 0.90 -1.44
CA VAL A 288 34.74 1.10 0.00
C VAL A 288 33.78 0.04 0.54
N LEU A 289 32.74 -0.30 -0.24
CA LEU A 289 31.75 -1.29 0.16
C LEU A 289 32.30 -2.71 0.19
N ALA A 290 33.17 -3.05 -0.77
CA ALA A 290 33.86 -4.33 -0.80
C ALA A 290 34.83 -4.47 0.39
N ASP A 291 35.61 -3.42 0.67
CA ASP A 291 36.58 -3.39 1.77
C ASP A 291 35.90 -3.48 3.15
N ASN A 292 34.68 -2.96 3.26
CA ASN A 292 33.90 -2.94 4.51
C ASN A 292 32.68 -3.87 4.46
N ALA A 293 32.66 -4.87 3.57
CA ALA A 293 31.50 -5.75 3.40
C ALA A 293 31.11 -6.44 4.70
N LEU A 294 32.10 -6.88 5.49
CA LEU A 294 31.86 -7.50 6.80
C LEU A 294 31.18 -6.53 7.77
N PHE A 295 31.61 -5.26 7.79
CA PHE A 295 30.98 -4.23 8.63
C PHE A 295 29.51 -4.06 8.27
N VAL A 296 29.18 -3.95 6.97
CA VAL A 296 27.80 -3.79 6.50
C VAL A 296 26.93 -5.01 6.84
N ILE A 297 27.43 -6.22 6.56
CA ILE A 297 26.72 -7.48 6.83
C ILE A 297 26.40 -7.65 8.32
N VAL A 298 27.29 -7.19 9.21
CA VAL A 298 27.09 -7.23 10.66
C VAL A 298 26.22 -6.07 11.16
N ALA A 299 26.42 -4.86 10.62
CA ALA A 299 25.68 -3.67 11.05
C ALA A 299 24.18 -3.78 10.75
N VAL A 300 23.80 -4.35 9.60
CA VAL A 300 22.38 -4.48 9.20
C VAL A 300 21.52 -5.24 10.22
N PRO A 301 21.83 -6.49 10.61
CA PRO A 301 21.04 -7.22 11.59
C PRO A 301 21.07 -6.54 12.97
N ILE A 302 22.17 -5.89 13.35
CA ILE A 302 22.27 -5.14 14.61
C ILE A 302 21.30 -3.95 14.60
N VAL A 303 21.33 -3.11 13.55
CA VAL A 303 20.44 -1.96 13.42
C VAL A 303 18.98 -2.41 13.40
N MET A 304 18.66 -3.44 12.63
CA MET A 304 17.29 -3.99 12.58
C MET A 304 16.85 -4.55 13.94
N ALA A 305 17.73 -5.28 14.65
CA ALA A 305 17.41 -5.83 15.96
C ALA A 305 17.18 -4.73 17.01
N VAL A 306 18.04 -3.70 17.03
CA VAL A 306 17.88 -2.55 17.94
C VAL A 306 16.55 -1.84 17.66
N LYS A 307 16.23 -1.58 16.38
CA LYS A 307 14.94 -0.99 16.00
C LYS A 307 13.77 -1.86 16.44
N ALA A 308 13.81 -3.15 16.15
CA ALA A 308 12.75 -4.10 16.53
C ALA A 308 12.52 -4.12 18.05
N ILE A 309 13.58 -4.18 18.85
CA ILE A 309 13.50 -4.18 20.32
C ILE A 309 12.87 -2.88 20.84
N ILE A 310 13.31 -1.72 20.33
CA ILE A 310 12.79 -0.42 20.76
C ILE A 310 11.33 -0.28 20.36
N ILE A 311 10.98 -0.59 19.11
CA ILE A 311 9.61 -0.51 18.59
C ILE A 311 8.69 -1.44 19.38
N TYR A 312 9.12 -2.68 19.63
CA TYR A 312 8.39 -3.62 20.48
C TYR A 312 8.12 -3.03 21.87
N GLY A 313 9.17 -2.52 22.54
CA GLY A 313 9.06 -1.92 23.87
C GLY A 313 8.10 -0.73 23.90
N LEU A 314 8.20 0.18 22.93
CA LEU A 314 7.32 1.35 22.82
C LEU A 314 5.86 0.95 22.56
N CYS A 315 5.63 -0.05 21.70
CA CYS A 315 4.31 -0.61 21.48
C CYS A 315 3.72 -1.21 22.76
N ARG A 316 4.49 -1.96 23.54
CA ARG A 316 4.02 -2.54 24.81
C ARG A 316 3.70 -1.47 25.85
N ILE A 317 4.55 -0.46 26.00
CA ILE A 317 4.35 0.65 26.95
C ILE A 317 3.12 1.50 26.55
N SER A 318 2.87 1.67 25.27
CA SER A 318 1.68 2.39 24.74
C SER A 318 0.41 1.53 24.67
N GLY A 319 0.44 0.31 25.23
CA GLY A 319 -0.73 -0.55 25.39
C GLY A 319 -1.07 -1.46 24.21
N SER A 320 -0.17 -1.67 23.24
CA SER A 320 -0.38 -2.70 22.20
C SER A 320 -0.32 -4.09 22.84
N PRO A 321 -1.20 -5.04 22.45
CA PRO A 321 -1.03 -6.47 22.70
C PRO A 321 0.36 -6.97 22.25
N HIS A 322 0.80 -8.10 22.81
CA HIS A 322 2.09 -8.70 22.47
C HIS A 322 2.20 -8.96 20.95
N ASP A 323 1.14 -9.53 20.38
CA ASP A 323 1.12 -9.93 18.98
C ASP A 323 1.20 -8.72 18.05
N ASP A 324 0.38 -7.70 18.30
CA ASP A 324 0.45 -6.42 17.58
C ASP A 324 1.85 -5.80 17.70
N ALA A 325 2.45 -5.82 18.89
CA ALA A 325 3.78 -5.27 19.12
C ALA A 325 4.87 -6.02 18.33
N ILE A 326 4.79 -7.36 18.23
CA ILE A 326 5.69 -8.17 17.40
C ILE A 326 5.48 -7.85 15.92
N ARG A 327 4.22 -7.83 15.44
CA ARG A 327 3.93 -7.52 14.03
C ARG A 327 4.54 -6.18 13.62
N ILE A 328 4.37 -5.14 14.45
CA ILE A 328 4.94 -3.80 14.19
C ILE A 328 6.48 -3.83 14.27
N ALA A 329 7.05 -4.49 15.28
CA ALA A 329 8.50 -4.55 15.50
C ALA A 329 9.28 -5.27 14.40
N PHE A 330 8.64 -6.20 13.69
CA PHE A 330 9.23 -6.93 12.56
C PHE A 330 8.85 -6.33 11.19
N LEU A 331 7.83 -5.47 11.14
CA LEU A 331 7.41 -4.75 9.93
C LEU A 331 8.17 -3.45 9.70
N LEU A 332 8.59 -2.75 10.76
CA LEU A 332 9.24 -1.43 10.69
C LEU A 332 10.78 -1.36 10.94
N PRO A 333 11.55 -2.44 11.19
CA PRO A 333 12.95 -2.32 11.57
C PRO A 333 13.90 -1.93 10.41
N GLN A 334 13.45 -2.01 9.15
CA GLN A 334 14.22 -1.60 7.98
C GLN A 334 14.46 -0.08 7.93
N GLY A 335 15.50 0.32 7.21
CA GLY A 335 15.71 1.72 6.83
C GLY A 335 14.68 2.20 5.79
N GLY A 336 14.55 3.52 5.67
CA GLY A 336 13.64 4.18 4.73
C GLY A 336 14.31 5.01 3.64
N GLU A 337 13.53 5.41 2.64
CA GLU A 337 13.96 6.31 1.56
C GLU A 337 14.63 7.60 2.07
N PHE A 338 14.18 8.10 3.22
CA PHE A 338 14.70 9.33 3.81
C PHE A 338 16.10 9.20 4.40
N GLY A 339 16.55 7.98 4.71
CA GLY A 339 17.93 7.72 5.11
C GLY A 339 18.91 8.14 4.00
N PHE A 340 18.59 7.77 2.75
CA PHE A 340 19.40 8.16 1.58
C PHE A 340 19.49 9.68 1.46
N VAL A 341 18.36 10.38 1.62
CA VAL A 341 18.31 11.84 1.56
C VAL A 341 19.20 12.47 2.64
N LEU A 342 19.10 12.01 3.88
CA LEU A 342 19.89 12.54 5.00
C LEU A 342 21.38 12.29 4.84
N PHE A 343 21.78 11.07 4.46
CA PHE A 343 23.20 10.72 4.34
C PHE A 343 23.87 11.40 3.16
N THR A 344 23.17 11.54 2.03
CA THR A 344 23.68 12.30 0.89
C THR A 344 23.82 13.78 1.24
N ALA A 345 22.81 14.39 1.89
CA ALA A 345 22.89 15.79 2.31
C ALA A 345 24.03 16.04 3.32
N ALA A 346 24.25 15.10 4.25
CA ALA A 346 25.35 15.19 5.21
C ALA A 346 26.73 14.94 4.59
N GLY A 347 26.81 14.14 3.52
CA GLY A 347 28.02 14.00 2.72
C GLY A 347 28.39 15.30 1.99
N VAL A 348 27.40 15.97 1.38
CA VAL A 348 27.61 17.24 0.65
C VAL A 348 28.06 18.37 1.58
N THR A 349 27.51 18.43 2.79
CA THR A 349 27.88 19.43 3.83
C THR A 349 29.17 19.09 4.57
N GLY A 350 29.79 17.93 4.29
CA GLY A 350 31.04 17.51 4.95
C GLY A 350 30.87 17.04 6.40
N LEU A 351 29.63 16.90 6.89
CA LEU A 351 29.33 16.33 8.21
C LEU A 351 29.74 14.86 8.35
N MET A 352 29.85 14.16 7.22
CA MET A 352 30.42 12.82 7.13
C MET A 352 31.14 12.64 5.79
N SER A 353 32.09 11.69 5.74
CA SER A 353 32.78 11.38 4.47
C SER A 353 31.82 10.72 3.47
N THR A 354 32.08 10.89 2.17
CA THR A 354 31.32 10.20 1.09
C THR A 354 31.40 8.67 1.23
N SER A 355 32.52 8.15 1.74
CA SER A 355 32.70 6.74 2.03
C SER A 355 31.77 6.27 3.15
N THR A 356 31.62 7.04 4.22
CA THR A 356 30.68 6.73 5.30
C THR A 356 29.23 6.83 4.86
N ALA A 357 28.89 7.84 4.07
CA ALA A 357 27.56 7.96 3.47
C ALA A 357 27.23 6.73 2.61
N SER A 358 28.17 6.25 1.78
CA SER A 358 28.02 5.03 0.99
C SER A 358 27.76 3.79 1.86
N LEU A 359 28.45 3.66 3.00
CA LEU A 359 28.22 2.55 3.95
C LEU A 359 26.82 2.60 4.56
N LEU A 360 26.37 3.78 5.00
CA LEU A 360 25.03 3.94 5.58
C LEU A 360 23.91 3.70 4.55
N VAL A 361 24.09 4.20 3.32
CA VAL A 361 23.22 3.93 2.18
C VAL A 361 23.11 2.43 1.90
N ALA A 362 24.23 1.70 1.95
CA ALA A 362 24.23 0.26 1.78
C ALA A 362 23.55 -0.49 2.94
N ILE A 363 23.73 -0.04 4.19
CA ILE A 363 23.01 -0.59 5.35
C ILE A 363 21.50 -0.43 5.17
N VAL A 364 21.03 0.76 4.77
CA VAL A 364 19.61 1.00 4.47
C VAL A 364 19.13 0.08 3.34
N THR A 365 19.86 0.04 2.24
CA THR A 365 19.53 -0.78 1.07
C THR A 365 19.38 -2.27 1.42
N LEU A 366 20.36 -2.83 2.12
CA LEU A 366 20.34 -4.24 2.49
C LEU A 366 19.25 -4.53 3.52
N SER A 367 18.99 -3.60 4.46
CA SER A 367 17.86 -3.74 5.39
C SER A 367 16.49 -3.74 4.68
N MET A 368 16.33 -2.92 3.63
CA MET A 368 15.12 -2.91 2.80
C MET A 368 14.96 -4.25 2.05
N ALA A 369 16.03 -4.81 1.49
CA ALA A 369 16.00 -6.12 0.84
C ALA A 369 15.64 -7.25 1.81
N LEU A 370 15.98 -7.14 3.09
CA LEU A 370 15.64 -8.11 4.14
C LEU A 370 14.25 -7.91 4.75
N THR A 371 13.50 -6.86 4.36
CA THR A 371 12.18 -6.54 4.94
C THR A 371 11.16 -7.68 4.80
N PRO A 372 11.01 -8.35 3.64
CA PRO A 372 10.06 -9.46 3.50
C PRO A 372 10.37 -10.62 4.45
N ILE A 373 11.65 -10.85 4.77
CA ILE A 373 12.09 -11.90 5.70
C ILE A 373 11.67 -11.54 7.13
N GLY A 374 11.82 -10.27 7.53
CA GLY A 374 11.34 -9.79 8.82
C GLY A 374 9.84 -9.99 9.00
N ALA A 375 9.05 -9.57 8.01
CA ALA A 375 7.60 -9.76 8.03
C ALA A 375 7.20 -11.25 8.09
N ALA A 376 7.86 -12.12 7.31
CA ALA A 376 7.63 -13.57 7.36
C ALA A 376 8.02 -14.19 8.71
N LEU A 377 9.09 -13.70 9.34
CA LEU A 377 9.54 -14.14 10.66
C LEU A 377 8.53 -13.77 11.75
N SER A 378 7.87 -12.61 11.64
CA SER A 378 6.78 -12.23 12.56
C SER A 378 5.66 -13.28 12.59
N LYS A 379 5.26 -13.81 11.42
CA LYS A 379 4.23 -14.85 11.29
C LYS A 379 4.66 -16.20 11.86
N ARG A 380 5.97 -16.45 12.00
CA ARG A 380 6.52 -17.67 12.62
C ARG A 380 6.73 -17.56 14.12
N LEU A 381 7.09 -16.37 14.60
CA LEU A 381 7.29 -16.08 16.03
C LEU A 381 5.96 -15.97 16.77
N LEU A 382 4.93 -15.53 16.07
CA LEU A 382 3.55 -15.66 16.51
C LEU A 382 3.16 -17.11 16.25
N ASN A 383 3.17 -17.94 17.30
CA ASN A 383 2.45 -19.21 17.28
C ASN A 383 1.03 -18.87 16.84
N GLY A 384 0.61 -19.46 15.71
CA GLY A 384 -0.53 -19.01 14.91
C GLY A 384 -1.68 -18.53 15.78
N ASP A 385 -2.15 -17.31 15.49
CA ASP A 385 -3.22 -16.59 16.18
C ASP A 385 -3.60 -17.27 17.49
N ALA A 386 -3.03 -16.83 18.61
CA ALA A 386 -3.46 -17.27 19.92
C ALA A 386 -4.98 -17.08 19.98
N GLN A 387 -5.66 -18.18 19.69
CA GLN A 387 -7.06 -18.37 19.85
C GLN A 387 -7.32 -17.93 21.28
N GLU A 388 -8.17 -16.92 21.47
CA GLU A 388 -8.83 -16.79 22.76
C GLU A 388 -9.54 -18.15 22.93
N GLU A 389 -8.90 -19.08 23.65
CA GLU A 389 -9.57 -20.22 24.26
C GLU A 389 -10.55 -19.63 25.26
N LEU A 390 -11.69 -19.17 24.75
CA LEU A 390 -12.92 -19.16 25.50
C LEU A 390 -13.15 -20.61 25.90
N ASP A 391 -13.26 -20.86 27.20
CA ASP A 391 -13.59 -22.17 27.77
C ASP A 391 -14.65 -22.84 26.88
N GLU A 392 -14.27 -23.97 26.28
CA GLU A 392 -15.13 -24.69 25.36
C GLU A 392 -16.23 -25.41 26.15
N ASP A 393 -17.26 -24.67 26.56
CA ASP A 393 -18.45 -25.27 27.15
C ASP A 393 -19.33 -25.87 26.03
N PHE A 394 -19.14 -27.16 25.79
CA PHE A 394 -19.92 -27.94 24.82
C PHE A 394 -21.26 -28.46 25.37
N GLU A 395 -21.69 -28.05 26.58
CA GLU A 395 -23.00 -28.46 27.09
C GLU A 395 -24.15 -27.87 26.25
N GLY A 396 -24.80 -28.73 25.45
CA GLY A 396 -26.00 -28.39 24.68
C GLY A 396 -25.84 -28.32 23.15
N ALA A 397 -24.74 -28.82 22.57
CA ALA A 397 -24.59 -28.95 21.12
C ALA A 397 -25.65 -29.91 20.51
N GLY A 398 -26.25 -29.52 19.36
CA GLY A 398 -27.22 -30.37 18.64
C GLY A 398 -28.35 -29.65 17.89
N ALA A 399 -28.07 -28.51 17.27
CA ALA A 399 -29.04 -27.85 16.39
C ALA A 399 -29.20 -28.62 15.06
N ASP A 400 -30.39 -28.54 14.45
CA ASP A 400 -30.64 -29.06 13.09
C ASP A 400 -29.74 -28.39 12.02
N VAL A 401 -29.16 -27.23 12.34
CA VAL A 401 -28.40 -26.39 11.43
C VAL A 401 -27.07 -25.99 12.07
N LEU A 402 -25.96 -26.27 11.39
CA LEU A 402 -24.62 -25.83 11.74
C LEU A 402 -24.15 -24.77 10.74
N MET A 403 -23.71 -23.61 11.22
CA MET A 403 -23.21 -22.51 10.39
C MET A 403 -21.71 -22.33 10.64
N VAL A 404 -20.92 -22.41 9.59
CA VAL A 404 -19.47 -22.17 9.60
C VAL A 404 -19.20 -20.78 9.02
N GLY A 405 -18.83 -19.84 9.88
CA GLY A 405 -18.55 -18.44 9.54
C GLY A 405 -19.73 -17.51 9.79
N PHE A 406 -19.61 -16.64 10.79
CA PHE A 406 -20.54 -15.57 11.14
C PHE A 406 -20.13 -14.23 10.49
N SER A 407 -19.85 -14.29 9.19
CA SER A 407 -19.52 -13.12 8.37
C SER A 407 -20.73 -12.19 8.17
N ARG A 408 -20.56 -11.05 7.48
CA ARG A 408 -21.70 -10.17 7.11
C ARG A 408 -22.82 -10.94 6.40
N PHE A 409 -22.46 -11.92 5.57
CA PHE A 409 -23.42 -12.80 4.90
C PHE A 409 -24.07 -13.77 5.91
N GLY A 410 -23.26 -14.43 6.74
CA GLY A 410 -23.75 -15.36 7.77
C GLY A 410 -24.69 -14.70 8.76
N GLN A 411 -24.42 -13.45 9.17
CA GLN A 411 -25.27 -12.66 10.06
C GLN A 411 -26.68 -12.47 9.50
N ILE A 412 -26.80 -12.08 8.23
CA ILE A 412 -28.09 -11.88 7.55
C ILE A 412 -28.81 -13.23 7.37
N ALA A 413 -28.09 -14.26 6.92
CA ALA A 413 -28.66 -15.60 6.75
C ALA A 413 -29.18 -16.16 8.09
N ALA A 414 -28.45 -15.94 9.18
CA ALA A 414 -28.83 -16.41 10.51
C ALA A 414 -30.08 -15.72 11.05
N GLN A 415 -30.33 -14.44 10.71
CA GLN A 415 -31.58 -13.76 11.08
C GLN A 415 -32.82 -14.42 10.50
N ILE A 416 -32.75 -14.91 9.26
CA ILE A 416 -33.87 -15.63 8.63
C ILE A 416 -34.14 -16.94 9.38
N LEU A 417 -33.09 -17.66 9.77
CA LEU A 417 -33.21 -18.92 10.52
C LEU A 417 -33.80 -18.70 11.92
N LEU A 418 -33.39 -17.63 12.62
CA LEU A 418 -33.96 -17.24 13.91
C LEU A 418 -35.43 -16.85 13.80
N ALA A 419 -35.79 -16.03 12.80
CA ALA A 419 -37.17 -15.64 12.55
C ALA A 419 -38.07 -16.86 12.25
N GLY A 420 -37.49 -17.91 11.64
CA GLY A 420 -38.14 -19.20 11.42
C GLY A 420 -38.20 -20.13 12.64
N GLY A 421 -37.71 -19.69 13.82
CA GLY A 421 -37.74 -20.46 15.07
C GLY A 421 -36.78 -21.64 15.10
N ARG A 422 -35.74 -21.66 14.25
CA ARG A 422 -34.74 -22.74 14.21
C ARG A 422 -33.53 -22.37 15.04
N SER A 423 -33.11 -23.28 15.92
CA SER A 423 -31.82 -23.17 16.59
C SER A 423 -30.70 -23.33 15.56
N VAL A 424 -29.70 -22.46 15.62
CA VAL A 424 -28.50 -22.53 14.78
C VAL A 424 -27.28 -22.61 15.69
N THR A 425 -26.43 -23.60 15.45
CA THR A 425 -25.09 -23.63 16.02
C THR A 425 -24.15 -22.88 15.09
N VAL A 426 -23.36 -21.95 15.59
CA VAL A 426 -22.43 -21.13 14.79
C VAL A 426 -21.00 -21.40 15.20
N ILE A 427 -20.10 -21.58 14.24
CA ILE A 427 -18.65 -21.65 14.44
C ILE A 427 -18.01 -20.42 13.77
N ASP A 428 -17.21 -19.65 14.49
CA ASP A 428 -16.40 -18.57 13.91
C ASP A 428 -15.04 -18.49 14.61
N PHE A 429 -14.02 -18.02 13.90
CA PHE A 429 -12.65 -17.87 14.41
C PHE A 429 -12.41 -16.48 15.04
N SER A 430 -13.35 -15.55 14.90
CA SER A 430 -13.24 -14.17 15.40
C SER A 430 -14.02 -13.99 16.70
N ALA A 431 -13.29 -13.82 17.81
CA ALA A 431 -13.89 -13.57 19.12
C ALA A 431 -14.80 -12.32 19.15
N ASP A 432 -14.49 -11.28 18.37
CA ASP A 432 -15.35 -10.10 18.21
C ASP A 432 -16.70 -10.43 17.57
N ARG A 433 -16.71 -11.29 16.55
CA ARG A 433 -17.96 -11.73 15.90
C ARG A 433 -18.77 -12.64 16.80
N ILE A 434 -18.10 -13.43 17.64
CA ILE A 434 -18.75 -14.26 18.66
C ILE A 434 -19.41 -13.41 19.73
N ARG A 435 -18.74 -12.37 20.23
CA ARG A 435 -19.33 -11.41 21.17
C ARG A 435 -20.58 -10.74 20.58
N GLN A 436 -20.54 -10.37 19.30
CA GLN A 436 -21.71 -9.82 18.61
C GLN A 436 -22.81 -10.87 18.46
N ALA A 437 -22.49 -12.09 18.04
CA ALA A 437 -23.43 -13.18 17.85
C ALA A 437 -24.14 -13.59 19.16
N SER A 438 -23.43 -13.58 20.28
CA SER A 438 -23.95 -14.01 21.59
C SER A 438 -25.12 -13.12 22.06
N ALA A 439 -25.09 -11.84 21.70
CA ALA A 439 -26.19 -10.91 21.95
C ALA A 439 -27.49 -11.25 21.18
N PHE A 440 -27.41 -12.06 20.11
CA PHE A 440 -28.55 -12.47 19.29
C PHE A 440 -29.11 -13.86 19.67
N GLY A 441 -28.65 -14.47 20.77
CA GLY A 441 -29.20 -15.74 21.28
C GLY A 441 -28.79 -16.99 20.49
N PHE A 442 -27.75 -16.91 19.66
CA PHE A 442 -27.17 -18.07 18.99
C PHE A 442 -26.33 -18.92 19.95
N ARG A 443 -26.27 -20.24 19.71
CA ARG A 443 -25.25 -21.10 20.31
C ARG A 443 -23.99 -20.98 19.48
N ILE A 444 -22.93 -20.43 20.05
CA ILE A 444 -21.73 -20.08 19.28
C ILE A 444 -20.52 -20.77 19.89
N TYR A 445 -19.73 -21.38 19.02
CA TYR A 445 -18.48 -22.01 19.35
C TYR A 445 -17.35 -21.22 18.69
N PHE A 446 -16.34 -20.90 19.48
CA PHE A 446 -15.09 -20.37 18.96
C PHE A 446 -14.28 -21.51 18.36
N GLY A 447 -13.88 -21.40 17.10
CA GLY A 447 -13.06 -22.44 16.48
C GLY A 447 -12.90 -22.28 14.97
N ASP A 448 -11.92 -22.99 14.43
CA ASP A 448 -11.71 -23.09 12.99
C ASP A 448 -12.62 -24.19 12.43
N GLY A 449 -13.63 -23.79 11.65
CA GLY A 449 -14.54 -24.72 10.98
C GLY A 449 -13.90 -25.58 9.89
N ALA A 450 -12.63 -25.35 9.55
CA ALA A 450 -11.83 -26.24 8.70
C ALA A 450 -11.13 -27.36 9.48
N ARG A 451 -11.37 -27.48 10.79
CA ARG A 451 -10.87 -28.57 11.63
C ARG A 451 -11.98 -29.56 12.00
N LYS A 452 -11.70 -30.85 11.85
CA LYS A 452 -12.66 -31.95 12.08
C LYS A 452 -13.12 -32.06 13.53
N ASP A 453 -12.20 -31.90 14.48
CA ASP A 453 -12.49 -31.93 15.91
C ASP A 453 -13.46 -30.82 16.31
N VAL A 454 -13.25 -29.59 15.83
CA VAL A 454 -14.15 -28.44 16.06
C VAL A 454 -15.55 -28.69 15.50
N LEU A 455 -15.65 -29.18 14.25
CA LEU A 455 -16.94 -29.51 13.64
C LEU A 455 -17.70 -30.57 14.45
N ARG A 456 -16.99 -31.60 14.92
CA ARG A 456 -17.56 -32.66 15.73
C ARG A 456 -18.09 -32.15 17.07
N SER A 457 -17.29 -31.36 17.78
CA SER A 457 -17.68 -30.79 19.08
C SER A 457 -18.85 -29.79 18.94
N ALA A 458 -18.94 -29.07 17.83
CA ALA A 458 -20.09 -28.23 17.48
C ALA A 458 -21.37 -29.02 17.11
N GLY A 459 -21.28 -30.36 17.08
CA GLY A 459 -22.42 -31.24 16.87
C GLY A 459 -22.79 -31.47 15.40
N ILE A 460 -21.82 -31.42 14.48
CA ILE A 460 -22.06 -31.71 13.05
C ILE A 460 -22.70 -33.09 12.84
N ASP A 461 -22.41 -34.08 13.71
CA ASP A 461 -23.01 -35.42 13.70
C ASP A 461 -24.55 -35.40 13.77
N ARG A 462 -25.15 -34.32 14.31
CA ARG A 462 -26.61 -34.13 14.43
C ARG A 462 -27.16 -33.09 13.47
N ALA A 463 -26.29 -32.36 12.76
CA ALA A 463 -26.71 -31.32 11.84
C ALA A 463 -27.34 -31.94 10.58
N LYS A 464 -28.50 -31.42 10.17
CA LYS A 464 -29.14 -31.81 8.91
C LYS A 464 -28.64 -30.98 7.73
N ILE A 465 -28.25 -29.74 8.02
CA ILE A 465 -27.74 -28.78 7.04
C ILE A 465 -26.52 -28.07 7.63
N VAL A 466 -25.45 -27.99 6.86
CA VAL A 466 -24.28 -27.17 7.14
C VAL A 466 -24.27 -25.97 6.20
N LEU A 467 -24.35 -24.77 6.78
CA LEU A 467 -24.18 -23.51 6.06
C LEU A 467 -22.71 -23.11 6.10
N VAL A 468 -22.06 -23.00 4.94
CA VAL A 468 -20.68 -22.52 4.83
C VAL A 468 -20.71 -21.06 4.39
N CYS A 469 -20.46 -20.15 5.32
CA CYS A 469 -20.61 -18.69 5.19
C CYS A 469 -19.28 -17.93 5.39
N THR A 470 -18.15 -18.62 5.16
CA THR A 470 -16.78 -18.09 5.26
C THR A 470 -16.50 -17.00 4.22
N GLN A 471 -15.46 -16.18 4.46
CA GLN A 471 -15.15 -15.01 3.61
C GLN A 471 -14.21 -15.34 2.44
N LYS A 472 -13.29 -16.29 2.63
CA LYS A 472 -12.25 -16.66 1.64
C LYS A 472 -12.66 -17.93 0.90
N LYS A 473 -12.47 -17.93 -0.42
CA LYS A 473 -12.78 -19.07 -1.31
C LYS A 473 -12.07 -20.34 -0.83
N GLU A 474 -10.79 -20.25 -0.52
CA GLU A 474 -9.94 -21.38 -0.15
C GLU A 474 -10.41 -22.03 1.16
N ILE A 475 -10.92 -21.23 2.10
CA ILE A 475 -11.48 -21.73 3.36
C ILE A 475 -12.83 -22.40 3.09
N THR A 476 -13.71 -21.77 2.31
CA THR A 476 -15.00 -22.36 1.91
C THR A 476 -14.79 -23.73 1.27
N ASP A 477 -13.87 -23.83 0.31
CA ASP A 477 -13.54 -25.07 -0.38
C ASP A 477 -13.05 -26.16 0.58
N LYS A 478 -12.14 -25.80 1.50
CA LYS A 478 -11.60 -26.74 2.49
C LYS A 478 -12.69 -27.27 3.43
N VAL A 479 -13.63 -26.42 3.86
CA VAL A 479 -14.76 -26.85 4.70
C VAL A 479 -15.69 -27.77 3.91
N VAL A 480 -16.01 -27.43 2.66
CA VAL A 480 -16.85 -28.25 1.78
C VAL A 480 -16.24 -29.64 1.60
N GLU A 481 -14.96 -29.71 1.25
CA GLU A 481 -14.25 -30.98 1.04
C GLU A 481 -14.22 -31.82 2.32
N LEU A 482 -13.96 -31.20 3.47
CA LEU A 482 -13.96 -31.87 4.76
C LEU A 482 -15.33 -32.45 5.11
N VAL A 483 -16.40 -31.66 4.95
CA VAL A 483 -17.77 -32.11 5.25
C VAL A 483 -18.23 -33.19 4.29
N GLN A 484 -17.91 -33.09 3.00
CA GLN A 484 -18.26 -34.14 2.03
C GLN A 484 -17.52 -35.45 2.29
N ALA A 485 -16.24 -35.39 2.70
CA ALA A 485 -15.43 -36.58 2.97
C ALA A 485 -15.88 -37.31 4.24
N ASP A 486 -16.15 -36.58 5.32
CA ASP A 486 -16.39 -37.16 6.64
C ASP A 486 -17.87 -37.26 7.03
N TYR A 487 -18.73 -36.43 6.43
CA TYR A 487 -20.15 -36.29 6.79
C TYR A 487 -21.07 -36.31 5.55
N PRO A 488 -21.00 -37.36 4.70
CA PRO A 488 -21.64 -37.40 3.38
C PRO A 488 -23.18 -37.33 3.39
N HIS A 489 -23.80 -37.53 4.55
CA HIS A 489 -25.27 -37.46 4.72
C HIS A 489 -25.79 -36.06 5.06
N THR A 490 -24.89 -35.09 5.27
CA THR A 490 -25.23 -33.73 5.67
C THR A 490 -25.38 -32.84 4.43
N ARG A 491 -26.47 -32.08 4.34
CA ARG A 491 -26.68 -31.18 3.21
C ARG A 491 -25.82 -29.93 3.33
N LEU A 492 -25.19 -29.51 2.24
CA LEU A 492 -24.27 -28.37 2.18
C LEU A 492 -24.89 -27.17 1.47
N TYR A 493 -25.02 -26.07 2.20
CA TYR A 493 -25.51 -24.78 1.70
C TYR A 493 -24.36 -23.79 1.74
N VAL A 494 -23.84 -23.40 0.58
CA VAL A 494 -22.53 -22.76 0.49
C VAL A 494 -22.64 -21.37 -0.11
N ARG A 495 -22.05 -20.39 0.57
CA ARG A 495 -21.81 -19.07 -0.02
C ARG A 495 -20.69 -19.17 -1.04
N SER A 496 -20.97 -18.81 -2.28
CA SER A 496 -19.95 -18.61 -3.31
C SER A 496 -19.48 -17.14 -3.34
N TYR A 497 -18.21 -16.96 -3.71
CA TYR A 497 -17.57 -15.63 -3.75
C TYR A 497 -17.92 -14.88 -5.03
N ASP A 498 -17.84 -15.59 -6.17
CA ASP A 498 -18.14 -15.06 -7.49
C ASP A 498 -18.76 -16.16 -8.38
N ARG A 499 -18.96 -15.84 -9.66
CA ARG A 499 -19.53 -16.76 -10.64
C ARG A 499 -18.65 -17.97 -10.94
N ILE A 500 -17.32 -17.83 -10.94
CA ILE A 500 -16.41 -18.95 -11.20
C ILE A 500 -16.48 -19.92 -10.02
N HIS A 501 -16.47 -19.40 -8.79
CA HIS A 501 -16.60 -20.19 -7.59
C HIS A 501 -17.95 -20.90 -7.49
N SER A 502 -19.07 -20.29 -7.92
CA SER A 502 -20.36 -21.00 -8.04
C SER A 502 -20.28 -22.21 -8.95
N ILE A 503 -19.62 -22.08 -10.11
CA ILE A 503 -19.46 -23.21 -11.05
C ILE A 503 -18.64 -24.32 -10.41
N GLU A 504 -17.53 -23.99 -9.78
CA GLU A 504 -16.69 -24.96 -9.09
C GLU A 504 -17.44 -25.69 -7.96
N LEU A 505 -18.21 -24.97 -7.14
CA LEU A 505 -19.02 -25.55 -6.08
C LEU A 505 -20.13 -26.45 -6.61
N ARG A 506 -20.81 -26.06 -7.70
CA ARG A 506 -21.78 -26.92 -8.40
C ARG A 506 -21.12 -28.20 -8.92
N ASN A 507 -19.92 -28.09 -9.48
CA ASN A 507 -19.15 -29.26 -9.93
C ASN A 507 -18.69 -30.15 -8.77
N LYS A 508 -18.47 -29.59 -7.58
CA LYS A 508 -18.27 -30.35 -6.33
C LYS A 508 -19.54 -31.00 -5.80
N GLY A 509 -20.72 -30.72 -6.35
CA GLY A 509 -21.98 -31.34 -5.98
C GLY A 509 -22.54 -30.87 -4.63
N VAL A 510 -22.34 -29.59 -4.28
CA VAL A 510 -23.01 -29.00 -3.10
C VAL A 510 -24.52 -28.90 -3.34
N ASP A 511 -25.34 -29.09 -2.30
CA ASP A 511 -26.81 -29.10 -2.45
C ASP A 511 -27.39 -27.75 -2.85
N TYR A 512 -26.80 -26.66 -2.36
CA TYR A 512 -27.21 -25.31 -2.68
C TYR A 512 -26.02 -24.36 -2.61
N GLU A 513 -25.92 -23.45 -3.58
CA GLU A 513 -24.98 -22.34 -3.53
C GLU A 513 -25.68 -21.02 -3.83
N LEU A 514 -25.13 -19.93 -3.27
CA LEU A 514 -25.54 -18.59 -3.62
C LEU A 514 -24.33 -17.64 -3.66
N ARG A 515 -24.22 -16.88 -4.76
CA ARG A 515 -23.25 -15.78 -4.91
C ARG A 515 -23.57 -14.65 -3.96
N GLU A 516 -22.56 -14.25 -3.18
CA GLU A 516 -22.73 -13.29 -2.10
C GLU A 516 -23.32 -11.92 -2.51
N THR A 517 -23.01 -11.44 -3.72
CA THR A 517 -23.40 -10.11 -4.19
C THR A 517 -24.59 -10.10 -5.13
N LEU A 518 -25.08 -11.26 -5.57
CA LEU A 518 -26.09 -11.33 -6.64
C LEU A 518 -27.39 -10.62 -6.23
N GLU A 519 -28.00 -11.08 -5.13
CA GLU A 519 -29.30 -10.56 -4.70
C GLU A 519 -29.24 -9.09 -4.27
N SER A 520 -28.14 -8.69 -3.63
CA SER A 520 -27.92 -7.28 -3.27
C SER A 520 -27.73 -6.39 -4.51
N GLY A 521 -27.02 -6.87 -5.53
CA GLY A 521 -26.85 -6.19 -6.81
C GLY A 521 -28.16 -6.06 -7.59
N LEU A 522 -28.96 -7.12 -7.67
CA LEU A 522 -30.28 -7.10 -8.33
C LEU A 522 -31.23 -6.09 -7.66
N LEU A 523 -31.29 -6.10 -6.32
CA LEU A 523 -32.10 -5.15 -5.56
C LEU A 523 -31.63 -3.70 -5.77
N PHE A 524 -30.32 -3.45 -5.75
CA PHE A 524 -29.75 -2.12 -5.96
C PHE A 524 -30.04 -1.60 -7.38
N GLY A 525 -29.86 -2.45 -8.40
CA GLY A 525 -30.22 -2.13 -9.78
C GLY A 525 -31.70 -1.80 -9.94
N ARG A 526 -32.58 -2.59 -9.31
CA ARG A 526 -34.03 -2.33 -9.31
C ARG A 526 -34.37 -0.96 -8.72
N ARG A 527 -33.86 -0.64 -7.51
CA ARG A 527 -34.07 0.68 -6.88
C ARG A 527 -33.53 1.82 -7.73
N THR A 528 -32.47 1.59 -8.50
CA THR A 528 -31.92 2.57 -9.43
C THR A 528 -32.87 2.84 -10.60
N LEU A 529 -33.50 1.80 -11.18
CA LEU A 529 -34.52 1.97 -12.22
C LEU A 529 -35.75 2.70 -11.71
N GLU A 530 -36.22 2.37 -10.50
CA GLU A 530 -37.32 3.07 -9.85
C GLU A 530 -37.00 4.57 -9.70
N ALA A 531 -35.77 4.92 -9.28
CA ALA A 531 -35.32 6.31 -9.16
C ALA A 531 -35.21 7.05 -10.51
N LEU A 532 -35.03 6.32 -11.61
CA LEU A 532 -35.02 6.85 -12.97
C LEU A 532 -36.43 6.99 -13.57
N GLY A 533 -37.49 6.66 -12.81
CA GLY A 533 -38.88 6.83 -13.20
C GLY A 533 -39.53 5.59 -13.81
N VAL A 534 -38.88 4.43 -13.77
CA VAL A 534 -39.50 3.14 -14.14
C VAL A 534 -40.48 2.72 -13.05
N SER A 535 -41.63 2.13 -13.42
CA SER A 535 -42.60 1.66 -12.44
C SER A 535 -42.02 0.53 -11.57
N GLU A 536 -42.48 0.42 -10.32
CA GLU A 536 -42.01 -0.64 -9.40
C GLU A 536 -42.27 -2.05 -9.95
N VAL A 537 -43.39 -2.24 -10.67
CA VAL A 537 -43.76 -3.51 -11.30
C VAL A 537 -42.78 -3.83 -12.44
N ASP A 538 -42.54 -2.89 -13.35
CA ASP A 538 -41.62 -3.12 -14.48
C ASP A 538 -40.19 -3.35 -13.99
N ALA A 539 -39.74 -2.57 -13.00
CA ALA A 539 -38.41 -2.74 -12.40
C ALA A 539 -38.26 -4.12 -11.73
N TYR A 540 -39.31 -4.59 -11.05
CA TYR A 540 -39.35 -5.93 -10.47
C TYR A 540 -39.27 -7.02 -11.54
N GLU A 541 -40.07 -6.92 -12.61
CA GLU A 541 -40.06 -7.87 -13.72
C GLU A 541 -38.70 -7.93 -14.42
N ILE A 542 -38.05 -6.79 -14.64
CA ILE A 542 -36.69 -6.72 -15.20
C ILE A 542 -35.69 -7.43 -14.27
N GLY A 543 -35.76 -7.18 -12.96
CA GLY A 543 -34.90 -7.84 -11.98
C GLY A 543 -35.08 -9.36 -11.96
N GLU A 544 -36.32 -9.84 -12.00
CA GLU A 544 -36.66 -11.27 -12.08
C GLU A 544 -36.18 -11.91 -13.39
N ASP A 545 -36.33 -11.22 -14.51
CA ASP A 545 -35.87 -11.67 -15.82
C ASP A 545 -34.34 -11.82 -15.85
N ILE A 546 -33.60 -10.83 -15.34
CA ILE A 546 -32.14 -10.91 -15.20
C ILE A 546 -31.75 -12.06 -14.28
N ARG A 547 -32.43 -12.25 -13.14
CA ARG A 547 -32.16 -13.37 -12.22
C ARG A 547 -32.32 -14.72 -12.92
N LYS A 548 -33.43 -14.91 -13.65
CA LYS A 548 -33.73 -16.15 -14.39
C LYS A 548 -32.69 -16.42 -15.47
N ARG A 549 -32.31 -15.41 -16.27
CA ARG A 549 -31.30 -15.56 -17.32
C ARG A 549 -29.91 -15.84 -16.75
N ASP A 550 -29.56 -15.16 -15.67
CA ASP A 550 -28.29 -15.41 -15.01
C ASP A 550 -28.26 -16.88 -14.53
N GLU A 551 -29.28 -17.37 -13.82
CA GLU A 551 -29.33 -18.75 -13.34
C GLU A 551 -29.28 -19.77 -14.50
N ALA A 552 -30.09 -19.57 -15.54
CA ALA A 552 -30.06 -20.44 -16.73
C ALA A 552 -28.67 -20.47 -17.39
N ARG A 553 -28.02 -19.31 -17.49
CA ARG A 553 -26.66 -19.20 -18.01
C ARG A 553 -25.64 -19.87 -17.10
N LEU A 554 -25.83 -19.80 -15.78
CA LEU A 554 -24.91 -20.44 -14.82
C LEU A 554 -24.95 -21.96 -14.96
N VAL A 555 -26.13 -22.53 -15.17
CA VAL A 555 -26.31 -23.96 -15.48
C VAL A 555 -25.56 -24.34 -16.76
N LEU A 556 -25.74 -23.59 -17.85
CA LEU A 556 -25.03 -23.84 -19.10
C LEU A 556 -23.50 -23.73 -18.94
N GLN A 557 -23.02 -22.75 -18.19
CA GLN A 557 -21.59 -22.57 -17.98
C GLN A 557 -20.95 -23.67 -17.14
N ALA A 558 -21.71 -24.28 -16.23
CA ALA A 558 -21.24 -25.42 -15.45
C ALA A 558 -21.02 -26.67 -16.34
N SER A 559 -21.82 -26.84 -17.40
CA SER A 559 -21.71 -27.99 -18.32
C SER A 559 -20.82 -27.73 -19.55
N GLU A 560 -20.90 -26.53 -20.16
CA GLU A 560 -20.32 -26.22 -21.47
C GLU A 560 -19.13 -25.23 -21.40
N GLY A 561 -18.80 -24.75 -20.19
CA GLY A 561 -17.70 -23.83 -19.94
C GLY A 561 -18.07 -22.34 -19.94
N LEU A 562 -17.11 -21.50 -19.56
CA LEU A 562 -17.35 -20.08 -19.22
C LEU A 562 -17.92 -19.22 -20.35
N GLN A 563 -17.77 -19.62 -21.62
CA GLN A 563 -18.27 -18.86 -22.77
C GLN A 563 -19.73 -19.17 -23.12
N ALA A 564 -20.36 -20.16 -22.49
CA ALA A 564 -21.74 -20.55 -22.78
C ALA A 564 -22.76 -19.46 -22.40
N GLY A 565 -23.89 -19.43 -23.14
CA GLY A 565 -25.04 -18.55 -22.91
C GLY A 565 -24.75 -17.05 -23.01
N ARG A 566 -23.83 -16.62 -23.88
CA ARG A 566 -23.51 -15.18 -24.08
C ARG A 566 -24.69 -14.40 -24.68
N ASP A 567 -25.50 -15.06 -25.49
CA ASP A 567 -26.75 -14.58 -26.07
C ASP A 567 -27.81 -14.23 -25.00
N MET A 568 -27.68 -14.76 -23.78
CA MET A 568 -28.59 -14.47 -22.66
C MET A 568 -28.26 -13.17 -21.91
N LEU A 569 -27.18 -12.47 -22.26
CA LEU A 569 -26.80 -11.20 -21.64
C LEU A 569 -27.49 -10.02 -22.35
N PHE A 570 -27.95 -9.04 -21.57
CA PHE A 570 -28.29 -7.70 -22.07
C PHE A 570 -27.01 -6.92 -22.42
N SER A 571 -26.23 -7.43 -23.36
CA SER A 571 -25.11 -6.70 -23.94
C SER A 571 -25.16 -6.85 -25.45
N HIS A 572 -25.48 -5.78 -26.15
CA HIS A 572 -24.99 -5.64 -27.51
C HIS A 572 -23.51 -5.29 -27.38
N PRO A 573 -22.57 -6.07 -27.96
CA PRO A 573 -21.18 -5.69 -27.95
C PRO A 573 -21.09 -4.30 -28.60
N VAL A 574 -20.65 -3.31 -27.82
CA VAL A 574 -20.36 -1.98 -28.33
C VAL A 574 -19.23 -2.17 -29.34
N ARG A 575 -19.55 -2.19 -30.63
CA ARG A 575 -18.52 -2.08 -31.67
C ARG A 575 -17.93 -0.68 -31.47
N PRO A 576 -16.64 -0.54 -31.13
CA PRO A 576 -16.05 0.78 -31.01
C PRO A 576 -16.28 1.50 -32.34
N GLU A 577 -17.01 2.61 -32.32
CA GLU A 577 -17.13 3.45 -33.50
C GLU A 577 -15.71 3.88 -33.88
N PRO A 578 -15.28 3.67 -35.14
CA PRO A 578 -13.96 4.13 -35.54
C PRO A 578 -13.90 5.65 -35.31
N LEU A 579 -12.85 6.10 -34.63
CA LEU A 579 -12.60 7.51 -34.27
C LEU A 579 -12.58 8.46 -35.47
N VAL A 580 -12.62 7.92 -36.69
CA VAL A 580 -12.82 8.64 -37.95
C VAL A 580 -13.89 7.92 -38.76
N LYS A 581 -14.96 8.63 -39.14
CA LYS A 581 -15.96 8.13 -40.10
C LYS A 581 -15.24 7.72 -41.40
N PRO A 582 -15.28 6.44 -41.82
CA PRO A 582 -14.66 6.04 -43.08
C PRO A 582 -15.34 6.75 -44.25
N LYS A 583 -14.54 7.23 -45.22
CA LYS A 583 -15.02 7.98 -46.39
C LYS A 583 -15.91 7.16 -47.35
N ARG A 584 -16.05 5.85 -47.14
CA ARG A 584 -16.95 4.96 -47.86
C ARG A 584 -17.79 4.17 -46.86
N ALA A 585 -19.11 4.22 -47.02
CA ALA A 585 -20.00 3.27 -46.38
C ALA A 585 -19.75 1.89 -47.02
N ALA A 586 -19.54 0.87 -46.18
CA ALA A 586 -19.49 -0.51 -46.65
C ALA A 586 -20.91 -0.93 -47.06
N ASP A 587 -21.01 -1.55 -48.24
CA ASP A 587 -22.25 -2.13 -48.76
C ASP A 587 -22.65 -3.32 -47.85
N PRO A 588 -23.90 -3.42 -47.35
CA PRO A 588 -24.30 -4.47 -46.40
C PRO A 588 -24.21 -5.91 -46.93
N PHE A 589 -23.85 -6.10 -48.21
CA PHE A 589 -23.81 -7.40 -48.89
C PHE A 589 -22.39 -7.86 -49.29
N GLU A 590 -21.34 -7.09 -49.00
CA GLU A 590 -19.95 -7.51 -49.17
C GLU A 590 -19.27 -7.63 -47.81
N ASP A 591 -19.42 -8.79 -47.16
CA ASP A 591 -18.43 -9.45 -46.30
C ASP A 591 -19.11 -10.46 -45.36
N ASP A 592 -19.36 -11.67 -45.87
CA ASP A 592 -19.34 -12.87 -45.05
C ASP A 592 -18.09 -13.69 -45.43
N PRO A 593 -16.97 -13.56 -44.69
CA PRO A 593 -15.76 -14.32 -44.99
C PRO A 593 -15.83 -15.79 -44.50
N LEU A 594 -16.98 -16.27 -44.01
CA LEU A 594 -17.12 -17.63 -43.46
C LEU A 594 -18.16 -18.51 -44.17
N ALA A 595 -18.84 -18.03 -45.21
CA ALA A 595 -19.80 -18.82 -45.98
C ALA A 595 -19.18 -19.73 -47.06
N GLY A 596 -17.88 -20.05 -46.98
CA GLY A 596 -17.14 -20.62 -48.10
C GLY A 596 -16.24 -21.83 -47.80
N THR A 597 -16.53 -22.69 -46.82
CA THR A 597 -15.81 -23.98 -46.68
C THR A 597 -16.69 -25.08 -46.06
N ALA A 598 -17.64 -25.61 -46.82
CA ALA A 598 -18.28 -26.89 -46.50
C ALA A 598 -18.91 -27.52 -47.75
N ASP A 599 -18.11 -27.79 -48.78
CA ASP A 599 -18.39 -28.86 -49.74
C ASP A 599 -17.18 -29.08 -50.67
N ALA A 600 -16.34 -30.06 -50.33
CA ALA A 600 -15.43 -30.74 -51.26
C ALA A 600 -14.68 -31.90 -50.57
N THR A 601 -15.37 -33.01 -50.34
CA THR A 601 -14.73 -34.35 -50.37
C THR A 601 -15.63 -35.29 -51.15
N ALA A 602 -15.32 -35.53 -52.43
CA ALA A 602 -15.55 -36.79 -53.17
C ALA A 602 -15.30 -36.54 -54.67
N ASP A 603 -14.06 -36.74 -55.13
CA ASP A 603 -13.71 -37.58 -56.30
C ASP A 603 -12.26 -37.32 -56.74
N ALA A 604 -11.57 -38.43 -57.04
CA ALA A 604 -10.15 -38.63 -57.41
C ALA A 604 -9.12 -38.74 -56.27
#